data_AF-A0A7V0NR66-F1
#
_entry.id   AF-A0A7V0NR66-F1
#
_cell.length_a   1.000
_cell.length_b   1.000
_cell.length_c   1.000
_cell.angle_alpha   90.00
_cell.angle_beta   90.00
_cell.angle_gamma   90.00
#
_symmetry.space_group_name_H-M   'P 1'
#
loop_
_entity.id
_entity.type
_entity.pdbx_description
1 polymer ?
#
loop_
_entity_poly.entity_id
_entity_poly.type
_entity_poly.pdbx_seq_one_letter_code
_entity_poly.pdbx_strand_id
1 'polypeptide(L)' 'MNILGISAFYHDSAACLVIDGKIISAAQEERFTRKKHDSSFPVNAIDFCLHDKGLTS' A
#
# COMPACT_ATOMS: atom_id res chain seq x y z
N MET A 1 -1.01 17.04 -5.38
CA MET A 1 -0.58 16.59 -4.02
C MET A 1 -0.68 15.09 -3.97
N ASN A 2 0.37 14.43 -3.47
CA ASN A 2 0.48 12.96 -3.45
C ASN A 2 0.45 12.50 -2.00
N ILE A 3 -0.44 11.55 -1.69
CA ILE A 3 -0.63 11.02 -0.33
C ILE A 3 -0.49 9.51 -0.38
N LEU A 4 0.40 8.97 0.44
CA LEU A 4 0.51 7.53 0.67
C LEU A 4 -0.21 7.20 1.98
N GLY A 5 -1.36 6.52 1.89
CA GLY A 5 -2.07 5.99 3.03
C GLY A 5 -1.52 4.64 3.44
N ILE A 6 -1.34 4.42 4.75
CA ILE A 6 -0.78 3.18 5.31
C ILE A 6 -1.71 2.66 6.40
N SER A 7 -1.97 1.36 6.37
CA SER A 7 -2.59 0.58 7.44
C SER A 7 -1.62 -0.52 7.87
N ALA A 8 -1.26 -0.60 9.15
CA ALA A 8 -0.31 -1.59 9.67
C ALA A 8 -0.49 -1.84 11.19
N PHE A 9 -0.04 -2.99 11.69
CA PHE A 9 0.10 -3.35 13.12
C PHE A 9 -1.17 -3.66 13.94
N TYR A 10 -2.33 -3.87 13.32
CA TYR A 10 -3.55 -4.24 14.06
C TYR A 10 -4.47 -5.24 13.33
N HIS A 11 -4.54 -5.21 11.99
CA HIS A 11 -5.27 -6.15 11.12
C HIS A 11 -4.46 -6.38 9.82
N ASP A 12 -5.14 -6.69 8.72
CA ASP A 12 -4.59 -6.71 7.36
C ASP A 12 -3.90 -5.38 7.05
N SER A 13 -2.59 -5.45 6.84
CA SER A 13 -1.82 -4.30 6.41
C SER A 13 -2.03 -4.03 4.92
N ALA A 14 -1.99 -2.75 4.57
CA ALA A 14 -2.32 -2.28 3.24
C ALA A 14 -1.72 -0.89 3.00
N ALA A 15 -1.61 -0.53 1.72
CA ALA A 15 -1.24 0.81 1.29
C ALA A 15 -2.18 1.32 0.20
N CYS A 16 -2.32 2.65 0.09
CA CYS A 16 -3.00 3.30 -1.03
C CYS A 16 -2.27 4.58 -1.47
N LEU A 17 -2.29 4.87 -2.76
CA LEU A 17 -1.79 6.11 -3.32
C LEU A 17 -2.96 6.97 -3.80
N VAL A 18 -2.99 8.22 -3.33
CA VAL A 18 -3.92 9.25 -3.79
C VAL A 18 -3.13 10.37 -4.46
N ILE A 19 -3.52 10.74 -5.68
CA ILE A 19 -2.97 11.87 -6.43
C ILE A 19 -4.12 12.81 -6.79
N ASP A 20 -4.01 14.06 -6.37
CA ASP A 20 -4.98 15.12 -6.65
C ASP A 20 -6.43 14.73 -6.30
N GLY A 21 -6.57 14.09 -5.12
CA GLY A 21 -7.85 13.65 -4.58
C GLY A 21 -8.41 12.36 -5.20
N LYS A 22 -7.68 11.72 -6.12
CA LYS A 22 -8.10 10.45 -6.76
C LYS A 22 -7.29 9.28 -6.25
N ILE A 23 -7.97 8.18 -5.94
CA ILE A 23 -7.32 6.90 -5.62
C ILE A 23 -6.72 6.34 -6.91
N ILE A 24 -5.40 6.19 -6.92
CA ILE A 24 -4.64 5.69 -8.07
C ILE A 24 -4.39 4.19 -7.94
N SER A 25 -4.04 3.73 -6.75
CA SER A 25 -3.74 2.34 -6.43
C SER A 25 -4.03 2.08 -4.96
N ALA A 26 -4.41 0.83 -4.66
CA ALA A 26 -4.56 0.34 -3.30
C ALA A 26 -4.33 -1.18 -3.31
N ALA A 27 -3.60 -1.69 -2.33
CA ALA A 27 -3.33 -3.12 -2.22
C ALA A 27 -3.19 -3.56 -0.76
N GLN A 28 -3.59 -4.81 -0.49
CA GLN A 28 -3.37 -5.48 0.79
C GLN A 28 -2.08 -6.30 0.74
N GLU A 29 -1.29 -6.27 1.81
CA GLU A 29 -0.01 -6.94 1.92
C GLU A 29 -0.12 -8.47 1.78
N GLU A 30 -1.20 -9.04 2.32
CA GLU A 30 -1.47 -10.49 2.26
C GLU A 30 -1.53 -11.06 0.83
N ARG A 31 -1.83 -10.21 -0.17
CA ARG A 31 -1.85 -10.63 -1.59
C ARG A 31 -0.45 -10.95 -2.10
N PHE A 32 0.56 -10.28 -1.56
CA PHE A 32 1.97 -10.47 -1.89
C PHE A 32 2.63 -11.49 -0.98
N THR A 33 2.46 -11.36 0.34
CA THR A 33 3.13 -12.25 1.30
C THR A 33 2.49 -13.62 1.39
N ARG A 34 1.24 -13.76 0.90
CA ARG A 34 0.42 -14.97 1.00
C ARG A 34 0.17 -15.43 2.45
N LYS A 35 0.38 -14.54 3.41
CA LYS A 35 0.03 -14.72 4.82
C LYS A 35 -1.32 -14.05 5.05
N LYS A 36 -2.34 -14.85 5.35
CA LYS A 36 -3.68 -14.32 5.60
C LYS A 36 -3.65 -13.39 6.82
N HIS A 37 -4.26 -12.23 6.68
CA HIS A 37 -4.27 -11.16 7.69
C HIS A 37 -2.87 -10.72 8.13
N ASP A 38 -1.96 -10.59 7.15
CA ASP A 38 -0.62 -10.10 7.44
C ASP A 38 -0.69 -8.70 8.07
N SER A 39 -0.24 -8.57 9.32
CA SER A 39 -0.25 -7.32 10.06
C SER A 39 1.10 -6.62 10.06
N SER A 40 2.08 -7.15 9.33
CA SER A 40 3.41 -6.52 9.18
C SER A 40 3.31 -5.16 8.51
N PHE A 41 4.39 -4.40 8.53
CA PHE A 41 4.46 -3.18 7.72
C PHE A 41 4.28 -3.52 6.21
N PRO A 42 3.45 -2.80 5.45
CA PRO A 42 2.99 -3.21 4.12
C PRO A 42 3.98 -2.82 3.02
N VAL A 43 5.20 -3.37 3.07
CA VAL A 43 6.29 -3.01 2.12
C VAL A 43 5.89 -3.32 0.68
N ASN A 44 5.36 -4.51 0.42
CA ASN A 44 5.03 -4.92 -0.94
C ASN A 44 3.85 -4.10 -1.49
N ALA A 45 2.86 -3.77 -0.66
CA ALA A 45 1.75 -2.93 -1.08
C ALA A 45 2.19 -1.47 -1.33
N ILE A 46 3.13 -0.93 -0.57
CA ILE A 46 3.73 0.39 -0.82
C ILE A 46 4.44 0.38 -2.17
N ASP A 47 5.33 -0.59 -2.38
CA ASP A 47 6.08 -0.72 -3.63
C ASP A 47 5.13 -0.82 -4.82
N PHE A 48 4.09 -1.66 -4.72
CA PHE A 48 3.05 -1.76 -5.73
C PHE A 48 2.33 -0.44 -5.98
N CYS A 49 1.99 0.32 -4.92
CA CYS A 49 1.25 1.56 -5.08
C CYS A 49 2.09 2.66 -5.76
N LEU A 50 3.40 2.66 -5.54
CA LEU A 50 4.33 3.62 -6.13
C LEU A 50 4.85 3.17 -7.50
N HIS A 51 4.76 1.87 -7.81
CA HIS A 51 5.15 1.29 -9.08
C HIS A 51 4.47 1.99 -10.26
N ASP A 52 5.21 2.22 -11.34
CA ASP A 52 4.77 2.93 -12.56
C ASP A 52 4.30 4.39 -12.38
N LYS A 53 4.40 4.97 -11.17
CA LYS A 53 4.05 6.39 -10.93
C LYS A 53 5.25 7.32 -10.83
N GLY A 54 6.46 6.78 -10.99
CA GLY A 54 7.71 7.55 -10.87
C GLY A 54 7.95 8.11 -9.47
N LEU A 55 7.34 7.48 -8.44
CA LEU A 55 7.46 7.86 -7.04
C LEU A 55 8.33 6.83 -6.30
N THR A 56 9.09 7.28 -5.31
CA THR A 56 9.98 6.44 -4.48
C THR A 56 9.52 6.45 -3.03
N SER A 57 9.65 5.30 -2.35
CA SER A 57 9.34 5.11 -0.92
C SER A 57 10.34 5.77 0.00
#